data_AF-A0A7W0MEH9-F1
#
_entry.id   AF-A0A7W0MEH9-F1
#
_cell.length_a   1.000
_cell.length_b   1.000
_cell.length_c   1.000
_cell.angle_alpha   90.00
_cell.angle_beta   90.00
_cell.angle_gamma   90.00
#
_symmetry.space_group_name_H-M   'P 1'
#
loop_
_entity.id
_entity.type
_entity.pdbx_description
1 polymer ?
#
loop_
_entity_poly.entity_id
_entity_poly.type
_entity_poly.pdbx_seq_one_letter_code
_entity_poly.pdbx_strand_id
1 'polypeptide(L)'
;YIALLHNNFIRMPAMVMYRRAAFNAVGEFSLFADHSCDYDLYLRIARRFPVHYHDKVVAEYRVHEANTSHKSAVMLRSTMRVYREQWKYVKGNKRLEEAYKRGAEIWQNRYGEELITKLRADVRKAGRDGWRQLLAEALTLLRYSPQVFAKHAKQKLLVTVLGVKH
;
A
#
# COMPACT_ATOMS: atom_id res chain seq x y z
N TYR A 1 -12.70 8.27 9.56
CA TYR A 1 -11.56 8.84 8.80
C TYR A 1 -10.19 8.48 9.38
N ILE A 2 -9.82 8.94 10.58
CA ILE A 2 -8.47 8.73 11.19
C ILE A 2 -8.03 7.27 11.20
N ALA A 3 -8.92 6.36 11.63
CA ALA A 3 -8.60 4.92 11.66
C ALA A 3 -8.23 4.37 10.28
N LEU A 4 -8.94 4.80 9.23
CA LEU A 4 -8.63 4.42 7.85
C LEU A 4 -7.34 5.07 7.36
N LEU A 5 -7.06 6.35 7.70
CA LEU A 5 -5.77 6.97 7.37
C LEU A 5 -4.59 6.23 8.01
N HIS A 6 -4.79 5.70 9.21
CA HIS A 6 -3.78 4.93 9.92
C HIS A 6 -3.60 3.52 9.33
N ASN A 7 -4.69 2.84 8.95
CA ASN A 7 -4.62 1.51 8.33
C ASN A 7 -5.93 1.18 7.60
N ASN A 8 -5.84 0.54 6.42
CA ASN A 8 -7.00 -0.03 5.76
C ASN A 8 -7.39 -1.36 6.41
N PHE A 9 -8.26 -1.29 7.42
CA PHE A 9 -8.82 -2.49 8.08
C PHE A 9 -9.95 -3.14 7.25
N ILE A 10 -10.46 -2.44 6.23
CA ILE A 10 -11.43 -2.97 5.27
C ILE A 10 -10.64 -3.72 4.19
N ARG A 11 -10.27 -4.96 4.50
CA ARG A 11 -9.32 -5.74 3.70
C ARG A 11 -9.81 -6.08 2.29
N MET A 12 -11.12 -6.14 2.08
CA MET A 12 -11.72 -6.47 0.79
C MET A 12 -13.04 -5.70 0.58
N PRO A 13 -13.39 -5.35 -0.67
CA PRO A 13 -14.64 -4.65 -0.98
C PRO A 13 -15.92 -5.39 -0.56
N ALA A 14 -15.90 -6.73 -0.51
CA ALA A 14 -17.04 -7.54 -0.09
C ALA A 14 -17.47 -7.30 1.37
N MET A 15 -16.63 -6.65 2.19
CA MET A 15 -16.95 -6.30 3.59
C MET A 15 -17.73 -4.99 3.74
N VAL A 16 -18.06 -4.29 2.64
CA VAL A 16 -18.65 -2.95 2.70
C VAL A 16 -19.97 -2.88 1.94
N MET A 17 -20.97 -2.33 2.60
CA MET A 17 -22.21 -1.88 1.96
C MET A 17 -22.24 -0.36 1.92
N TYR A 18 -22.71 0.19 0.80
CA TYR A 18 -22.79 1.62 0.59
C TYR A 18 -24.24 2.07 0.42
N ARG A 19 -24.58 3.23 1.01
CA ARG A 19 -25.77 3.96 0.59
C ARG A 19 -25.47 4.68 -0.71
N ARG A 20 -26.42 4.70 -1.66
CA ARG A 20 -26.29 5.44 -2.93
C ARG A 20 -25.92 6.91 -2.72
N ALA A 21 -26.46 7.54 -1.67
CA ALA A 21 -26.15 8.93 -1.32
C ALA A 21 -24.65 9.20 -1.08
N ALA A 22 -23.88 8.18 -0.65
CA ALA A 22 -22.44 8.32 -0.48
C ALA A 22 -21.76 8.56 -1.84
N PHE A 23 -22.09 7.76 -2.86
CA PHE A 23 -21.56 7.93 -4.23
C PHE A 23 -21.97 9.26 -4.83
N ASN A 24 -23.23 9.68 -4.67
CA ASN A 24 -23.69 10.99 -5.15
C ASN A 24 -22.87 12.14 -4.55
N ALA A 25 -22.40 12.00 -3.31
CA ALA A 25 -21.64 13.03 -2.64
C ALA A 25 -20.14 12.99 -2.99
N VAL A 26 -19.51 11.81 -3.06
CA VAL A 26 -18.04 11.73 -3.22
C VAL A 26 -17.57 11.33 -4.62
N GLY A 27 -18.49 10.97 -5.51
CA GLY A 27 -18.20 10.35 -6.80
C GLY A 27 -17.91 8.86 -6.70
N GLU A 28 -17.77 8.22 -7.85
CA GLU A 28 -17.55 6.77 -7.98
C GLU A 28 -16.09 6.36 -7.75
N PHE A 29 -15.71 5.16 -8.19
CA PHE A 29 -14.32 4.71 -8.18
C PHE A 29 -13.46 5.58 -9.11
N SER A 30 -12.25 5.89 -8.66
CA SER A 30 -11.31 6.68 -9.44
C SER A 30 -10.28 5.78 -10.13
N LEU A 31 -10.18 5.89 -11.46
CA LEU A 31 -9.16 5.20 -12.25
C LEU A 31 -7.74 5.63 -11.87
N PHE A 32 -7.58 6.81 -11.28
CA PHE A 32 -6.30 7.30 -10.77
C PHE A 32 -5.72 6.36 -9.69
N ALA A 33 -6.58 5.82 -8.82
CA ALA A 33 -6.16 4.99 -7.70
C ALA A 33 -5.89 3.53 -8.12
N ASP A 34 -6.23 3.15 -9.36
CA ASP A 34 -5.91 1.85 -9.97
C ASP A 34 -6.26 0.70 -9.00
N HIS A 35 -5.27 -0.07 -8.56
CA HIS A 35 -5.45 -1.20 -7.64
C HIS A 35 -5.80 -0.83 -6.19
N SER A 36 -5.77 0.46 -5.82
CA SER A 36 -6.17 0.97 -4.51
C SER A 36 -7.45 1.83 -4.60
N CYS A 37 -8.26 1.65 -5.64
CA CYS A 37 -9.46 2.45 -5.89
C CYS A 37 -10.53 2.31 -4.82
N ASP A 38 -10.64 1.15 -4.19
CA ASP A 38 -11.50 0.91 -3.03
C ASP A 38 -11.03 1.70 -1.82
N TYR A 39 -9.73 1.73 -1.55
CA TYR A 39 -9.17 2.45 -0.42
C TYR A 39 -9.33 3.98 -0.56
N ASP A 40 -9.11 4.51 -1.78
CA ASP A 40 -9.45 5.91 -2.09
C ASP A 40 -10.91 6.23 -1.80
N LEU A 41 -11.83 5.38 -2.27
CA LEU A 41 -13.26 5.54 -2.05
C LEU A 41 -13.61 5.53 -0.55
N TYR A 42 -13.05 4.59 0.23
CA TYR A 42 -13.26 4.54 1.68
C TYR A 42 -12.82 5.84 2.36
N LEU A 43 -11.66 6.39 2.00
CA LEU A 43 -11.14 7.62 2.59
C LEU A 43 -12.01 8.83 2.23
N ARG A 44 -12.48 8.91 0.98
CA ARG A 44 -13.40 9.97 0.55
C ARG A 44 -14.74 9.89 1.30
N ILE A 45 -15.34 8.70 1.40
CA ILE A 45 -16.61 8.49 2.12
C ILE A 45 -16.44 8.80 3.60
N ALA A 46 -15.45 8.20 4.26
CA ALA A 46 -15.25 8.31 5.71
C ALA A 46 -14.86 9.72 6.19
N ARG A 47 -14.49 10.62 5.28
CA ARG A 47 -14.30 12.05 5.56
C ARG A 47 -15.60 12.83 5.62
N ARG A 48 -16.64 12.38 4.91
CA ARG A 48 -17.94 13.09 4.80
C ARG A 48 -19.07 12.43 5.58
N PHE A 49 -18.97 11.14 5.83
CA PHE A 49 -20.04 10.35 6.43
C PHE A 49 -19.53 9.52 7.61
N PRO A 50 -20.38 9.27 8.62
CA PRO A 50 -20.08 8.29 9.65
C PRO A 50 -19.97 6.89 9.02
N VAL A 51 -19.06 6.09 9.56
CA VAL A 51 -18.88 4.69 9.19
C VAL A 51 -19.28 3.84 10.39
N HIS A 52 -20.23 2.93 10.18
CA HIS A 52 -20.65 1.95 11.17
C HIS A 52 -20.04 0.60 10.80
N TYR A 53 -19.63 -0.18 11.80
CA TYR A 53 -19.11 -1.53 11.61
C TYR A 53 -19.74 -2.47 12.62
N HIS A 54 -19.72 -3.76 12.30
CA HIS A 54 -20.05 -4.85 13.21
C HIS A 54 -18.95 -5.91 13.16
N ASP A 55 -18.95 -6.81 14.13
CA ASP A 55 -17.97 -7.89 14.30
C ASP A 55 -18.41 -9.24 13.70
N LYS A 56 -19.62 -9.30 13.11
CA LYS A 56 -20.10 -10.51 12.42
C LYS A 56 -19.32 -10.81 11.15
N VAL A 57 -19.03 -12.08 10.95
CA VAL A 57 -18.48 -12.61 9.69
C VAL A 57 -19.57 -12.56 8.62
N VAL A 58 -19.30 -11.82 7.53
CA VAL A 58 -20.25 -11.63 6.41
C VAL A 58 -19.65 -12.01 5.05
N ALA A 59 -18.35 -12.29 4.99
CA ALA A 59 -17.66 -12.66 3.77
C ALA A 59 -16.44 -13.54 4.09
N GLU A 60 -16.20 -14.52 3.23
CA GLU A 60 -14.97 -15.31 3.21
C GLU A 60 -14.16 -14.95 1.97
N TYR A 61 -12.83 -14.92 2.10
CA TYR A 61 -11.93 -14.59 1.01
C TYR A 61 -10.85 -15.64 0.87
N ARG A 62 -10.75 -16.19 -0.34
CA ARG A 62 -9.67 -17.10 -0.71
C ARG A 62 -8.46 -16.29 -1.12
N VAL A 63 -7.33 -16.54 -0.45
CA VAL A 63 -6.03 -15.99 -0.83
C VAL A 63 -5.30 -17.03 -1.69
N HIS A 64 -4.84 -16.65 -2.87
CA HIS A 64 -4.02 -17.48 -3.76
C HIS A 64 -2.89 -16.66 -4.39
N GLU A 65 -1.84 -17.32 -4.89
CA GLU A 65 -0.61 -16.65 -5.36
C GLU A 65 -0.83 -15.63 -6.50
N ALA A 66 -1.86 -15.84 -7.34
CA ALA A 66 -2.22 -14.90 -8.41
C ALA A 66 -3.01 -13.66 -7.95
N ASN A 67 -3.25 -13.45 -6.64
CA ASN A 67 -3.99 -12.29 -6.16
C ASN A 67 -3.30 -10.97 -6.55
N THR A 68 -4.09 -9.98 -6.95
CA THR A 68 -3.63 -8.65 -7.35
C THR A 68 -2.74 -7.98 -6.30
N SER A 69 -2.99 -8.26 -5.01
CA SER A 69 -2.17 -7.80 -3.88
C SER A 69 -0.72 -8.30 -3.91
N HIS A 70 -0.39 -9.35 -4.67
CA HIS A 70 0.99 -9.84 -4.87
C HIS A 70 1.79 -9.03 -5.90
N LYS A 71 1.17 -8.05 -6.57
CA LYS A 71 1.90 -7.05 -7.35
C LYS A 71 2.37 -5.92 -6.43
N SER A 72 3.24 -6.22 -5.46
CA SER A 72 3.62 -5.30 -4.38
C SER A 72 4.17 -3.97 -4.89
N ALA A 73 4.88 -3.93 -6.03
CA ALA A 73 5.27 -2.68 -6.68
C ALA A 73 4.07 -1.82 -7.11
N VAL A 74 3.06 -2.44 -7.70
CA VAL A 74 1.85 -1.76 -8.16
C VAL A 74 0.99 -1.30 -6.99
N MET A 75 0.85 -2.15 -5.96
CA MET A 75 0.14 -1.80 -4.73
C MET A 75 0.83 -0.65 -3.99
N LEU A 76 2.15 -0.66 -3.88
CA LEU A 76 2.92 0.42 -3.27
C LEU A 76 2.69 1.75 -4.01
N ARG A 77 2.82 1.75 -5.34
CA ARG A 77 2.60 2.96 -6.15
C ARG A 77 1.18 3.49 -6.00
N SER A 78 0.17 2.63 -6.19
CA SER A 78 -1.23 3.04 -6.13
C SER A 78 -1.62 3.55 -4.74
N THR A 79 -1.20 2.86 -3.67
CA THR A 79 -1.46 3.28 -2.29
C THR A 79 -0.82 4.63 -1.98
N MET A 80 0.45 4.82 -2.35
CA MET A 80 1.14 6.11 -2.15
C MET A 80 0.51 7.24 -2.96
N ARG A 81 -0.09 6.92 -4.12
CA ARG A 81 -0.88 7.87 -4.91
C ARG A 81 -2.14 8.31 -4.15
N VAL A 82 -2.85 7.37 -3.53
CA VAL A 82 -4.02 7.66 -2.69
C VAL A 82 -3.63 8.54 -1.50
N TYR A 83 -2.55 8.21 -0.78
CA TYR A 83 -2.06 9.07 0.31
C TYR A 83 -1.74 10.48 -0.19
N ARG A 84 -0.99 10.62 -1.29
CA ARG A 84 -0.69 11.94 -1.85
C ARG A 84 -1.95 12.79 -2.08
N GLU A 85 -3.03 12.20 -2.58
CA GLU A 85 -4.30 12.91 -2.76
C GLU A 85 -5.01 13.28 -1.45
N GLN A 86 -4.80 12.52 -0.38
CA GLN A 86 -5.37 12.84 0.93
C GLN A 86 -4.66 14.02 1.60
N TRP A 87 -3.42 14.33 1.24
CA TRP A 87 -2.62 15.35 1.91
C TRP A 87 -3.33 16.72 2.01
N LYS A 88 -4.04 17.14 0.96
CA LYS A 88 -4.79 18.42 0.94
C LYS A 88 -5.89 18.52 2.00
N TYR A 89 -6.36 17.38 2.53
CA TYR A 89 -7.39 17.30 3.57
C TYR A 89 -6.80 17.04 4.97
N VAL A 90 -5.50 16.72 5.03
CA VAL A 90 -4.79 16.31 6.24
C VAL A 90 -3.91 17.44 6.75
N LYS A 91 -3.23 18.16 5.84
CA LYS A 91 -2.29 19.24 6.15
C LYS A 91 -2.93 20.28 7.06
N GLY A 92 -2.24 20.64 8.13
CA GLY A 92 -2.67 21.64 9.10
C GLY A 92 -3.43 21.07 10.30
N ASN A 93 -3.75 19.77 10.31
CA ASN A 93 -4.33 19.09 11.46
C ASN A 93 -3.37 18.03 12.01
N LYS A 94 -2.73 18.31 13.15
CA LYS A 94 -1.69 17.44 13.75
C LYS A 94 -2.13 15.99 13.89
N ARG A 95 -3.35 15.75 14.38
CA ARG A 95 -3.87 14.40 14.59
C ARG A 95 -4.07 13.64 13.28
N LEU A 96 -4.52 14.33 12.22
CA LEU A 96 -4.64 13.73 10.89
C LEU A 96 -3.25 13.50 10.28
N GLU A 97 -2.32 14.42 10.45
CA GLU A 97 -0.95 14.30 9.93
C GLU A 97 -0.22 13.12 10.55
N GLU A 98 -0.37 12.89 11.86
CA GLU A 98 0.19 11.72 12.55
C GLU A 98 -0.39 10.41 11.99
N ALA A 99 -1.72 10.33 11.87
CA ALA A 99 -2.37 9.15 11.31
C ALA A 99 -1.94 8.88 9.86
N TYR A 100 -1.83 9.94 9.06
CA TYR A 100 -1.35 9.90 7.69
C TYR A 100 0.08 9.38 7.59
N LYS A 101 1.01 9.94 8.39
CA LYS A 101 2.43 9.56 8.37
C LYS A 101 2.59 8.10 8.78
N ARG A 102 1.91 7.69 9.87
CA ARG A 102 1.96 6.31 10.34
C ARG A 102 1.37 5.32 9.33
N GLY A 103 0.23 5.64 8.73
CA GLY A 103 -0.35 4.78 7.71
C GLY A 103 0.51 4.68 6.46
N ALA A 104 1.09 5.80 6.00
CA ALA A 104 2.02 5.79 4.87
C ALA A 104 3.22 4.88 5.17
N GLU A 105 3.83 5.01 6.36
CA GLU A 105 4.95 4.18 6.78
C GLU A 105 4.59 2.69 6.83
N ILE A 106 3.42 2.33 7.37
CA ILE A 106 2.93 0.94 7.40
C ILE A 106 2.87 0.35 5.98
N TRP A 107 2.27 1.07 5.03
CA TRP A 107 2.14 0.59 3.65
C TRP A 107 3.46 0.55 2.91
N GLN A 108 4.32 1.54 3.10
CA GLN A 108 5.67 1.58 2.54
C GLN A 108 6.50 0.39 3.04
N ASN A 109 6.43 0.09 4.33
CA ASN A 109 7.14 -1.04 4.93
C ASN A 109 6.57 -2.37 4.43
N ARG A 110 5.25 -2.56 4.48
CA ARG A 110 4.61 -3.81 4.05
C ARG A 110 4.92 -4.14 2.58
N TYR A 111 4.55 -3.25 1.66
CA TYR A 111 4.74 -3.51 0.23
C TYR A 111 6.20 -3.42 -0.17
N GLY A 112 7.02 -2.62 0.53
CA GLY A 112 8.45 -2.56 0.30
C GLY A 112 9.17 -3.87 0.66
N GLU A 113 8.83 -4.49 1.79
CA GLU A 113 9.40 -5.76 2.25
C GLU A 113 8.98 -6.94 1.34
N GLU A 114 7.72 -6.96 0.90
CA GLU A 114 7.26 -7.92 -0.10
C GLU A 114 7.98 -7.73 -1.45
N LEU A 115 8.10 -6.47 -1.91
CA LEU A 115 8.74 -6.15 -3.17
C LEU A 115 10.23 -6.50 -3.19
N ILE A 116 10.98 -6.21 -2.12
CA ILE A 116 12.41 -6.52 -2.09
C ILE A 116 12.68 -8.02 -2.00
N THR A 117 11.82 -8.76 -1.31
CA THR A 117 11.88 -10.23 -1.27
C THR A 117 11.66 -10.81 -2.67
N LYS A 118 10.64 -10.33 -3.38
CA LYS A 118 10.38 -10.71 -4.77
C LYS A 118 11.55 -10.37 -5.69
N LEU A 119 12.05 -9.13 -5.65
CA LEU A 119 13.20 -8.68 -6.44
C LEU A 119 14.42 -9.61 -6.26
N ARG A 120 14.72 -10.03 -5.03
CA ARG A 120 15.83 -10.96 -4.75
C ARG A 120 15.61 -12.34 -5.37
N ALA A 121 14.37 -12.85 -5.35
CA ALA A 121 14.03 -14.12 -5.95
C ALA A 121 14.11 -14.06 -7.48
N ASP A 122 13.65 -12.96 -8.07
CA ASP A 122 13.59 -12.76 -9.52
C ASP A 122 14.97 -12.48 -10.12
N VAL A 123 15.86 -11.75 -9.42
CA VAL A 123 17.27 -11.54 -9.85
C VAL A 123 18.00 -12.87 -10.04
N ARG A 124 17.72 -13.89 -9.21
CA ARG A 124 18.35 -15.22 -9.34
C ARG A 124 17.87 -15.99 -10.58
N LYS A 125 16.74 -15.60 -11.15
CA LYS A 125 16.09 -16.26 -12.29
C LYS A 125 16.13 -15.42 -13.57
N ALA A 126 16.67 -14.21 -13.52
CA ALA A 126 16.50 -13.22 -14.59
C ALA A 126 17.43 -13.47 -15.80
N GLY A 127 16.82 -13.66 -16.96
CA GLY A 127 17.46 -13.50 -18.28
C GLY A 127 17.48 -12.03 -18.74
N ARG A 128 17.91 -11.76 -19.99
CA ARG A 128 18.08 -10.39 -20.55
C ARG A 128 16.81 -9.51 -20.44
N ASP A 129 15.64 -10.05 -20.71
CA ASP A 129 14.38 -9.28 -20.73
C ASP A 129 13.84 -8.94 -19.33
N GLY A 130 14.21 -9.73 -18.30
CA GLY A 130 13.79 -9.51 -16.92
C GLY A 130 14.42 -8.28 -16.26
N TRP A 131 15.59 -7.84 -16.76
CA TRP A 131 16.32 -6.72 -16.15
C TRP A 131 15.57 -5.40 -16.23
N ARG A 132 14.81 -5.13 -17.30
CA ARG A 132 14.00 -3.92 -17.41
C ARG A 132 12.92 -3.86 -16.33
N GLN A 133 12.24 -4.97 -16.09
CA GLN A 133 11.22 -5.06 -15.05
C GLN A 133 11.83 -4.92 -13.64
N LEU A 134 12.93 -5.62 -13.38
CA LEU A 134 13.65 -5.52 -12.10
C LEU A 134 14.10 -4.08 -11.80
N LEU A 135 14.61 -3.35 -12.81
CA LEU A 135 14.98 -1.94 -12.65
C LEU A 135 13.77 -1.07 -12.33
N ALA A 136 12.64 -1.25 -13.02
CA ALA A 136 11.42 -0.49 -12.75
C ALA A 136 10.87 -0.76 -11.32
N GLU A 137 10.94 -2.01 -10.87
CA GLU A 137 10.55 -2.41 -9.52
C GLU A 137 11.52 -1.87 -8.45
N ALA A 138 12.83 -1.89 -8.71
CA ALA A 138 13.83 -1.29 -7.83
C ALA A 138 13.67 0.23 -7.72
N LEU A 139 13.42 0.93 -8.83
CA LEU A 139 13.12 2.36 -8.84
C LEU A 139 11.83 2.67 -8.08
N THR A 140 10.82 1.80 -8.17
CA THR A 140 9.59 1.92 -7.37
C THR A 140 9.90 1.84 -5.87
N LEU A 141 10.72 0.86 -5.46
CA LEU A 141 11.14 0.69 -4.07
C LEU A 141 11.91 1.91 -3.56
N LEU A 142 12.88 2.40 -4.33
CA LEU A 142 13.69 3.57 -3.97
C LEU A 142 12.83 4.84 -3.82
N ARG A 143 11.87 5.03 -4.74
CA ARG A 143 11.02 6.22 -4.76
C ARG A 143 10.00 6.26 -3.63
N TYR A 144 9.41 5.11 -3.30
CA TYR A 144 8.24 5.07 -2.39
C TYR A 144 8.54 4.45 -1.03
N SER A 145 9.57 3.61 -0.89
CA SER A 145 9.99 3.01 0.38
C SER A 145 11.52 3.04 0.57
N PRO A 146 12.16 4.23 0.51
CA PRO A 146 13.61 4.36 0.63
C PRO A 146 14.16 3.78 1.94
N GLN A 147 13.38 3.81 3.02
CA GLN A 147 13.74 3.23 4.31
C GLN A 147 13.93 1.71 4.26
N VAL A 148 13.07 1.00 3.52
CA VAL A 148 13.19 -0.45 3.34
C VAL A 148 14.41 -0.77 2.49
N PHE A 149 14.61 -0.01 1.42
CA PHE A 149 15.81 -0.13 0.58
C PHE A 149 17.09 0.05 1.41
N ALA A 150 17.18 1.14 2.20
CA ALA A 150 18.33 1.44 3.03
C ALA A 150 18.58 0.37 4.10
N LYS A 151 17.53 -0.13 4.77
CA LYS A 151 17.61 -1.22 5.75
C LYS A 151 18.28 -2.45 5.15
N HIS A 152 17.83 -2.88 3.98
CA HIS A 152 18.36 -4.07 3.31
C HIS A 152 19.73 -3.86 2.67
N ALA A 153 20.04 -2.65 2.19
CA ALA A 153 21.38 -2.30 1.72
C ALA A 153 22.40 -2.36 2.87
N LYS A 154 22.05 -1.82 4.05
CA LYS A 154 22.88 -1.90 5.27
C LYS A 154 23.12 -3.34 5.70
N GLN A 155 22.06 -4.16 5.75
CA GLN A 155 22.19 -5.59 6.10
C GLN A 155 23.14 -6.33 5.15
N LYS A 156 23.05 -6.07 3.84
CA LYS A 156 23.94 -6.70 2.86
C LYS A 156 25.39 -6.22 3.00
N LEU A 157 25.61 -4.93 3.23
CA LEU A 157 26.95 -4.37 3.49
C LEU A 157 27.56 -4.97 4.75
N LEU A 158 26.80 -5.06 5.84
CA LEU A 158 27.25 -5.68 7.10
C LEU A 158 27.67 -7.14 6.89
N VAL A 159 26.86 -7.94 6.19
CA VAL A 159 27.20 -9.34 5.89
C VAL A 159 28.45 -9.44 5.00
N THR A 160 28.62 -8.53 4.05
CA THR A 160 29.77 -8.54 3.11
C THR A 160 31.06 -8.06 3.78
N VAL A 161 30.98 -7.05 4.65
CA VAL A 161 32.13 -6.44 5.35
C VAL A 161 32.55 -7.25 6.59
N LEU A 162 31.59 -7.82 7.32
CA LEU A 162 31.87 -8.59 8.54
C LEU A 162 32.04 -10.09 8.31
N GLY A 163 31.86 -10.59 7.08
CA GLY A 163 32.13 -12.00 6.75
C GLY A 163 31.29 -13.03 7.52
N VAL A 164 30.20 -12.62 8.16
CA VAL A 164 29.35 -13.54 8.94
C VAL A 164 28.41 -14.27 7.98
N LYS A 165 28.83 -15.47 7.57
CA LYS A 165 27.95 -16.50 7.00
C LYS A 165 27.08 -17.06 8.13
N HIS A 166 25.75 -16.99 7.98
CA HIS A 166 24.85 -17.94 8.62
C HIS A 166 24.70 -19.16 7.70
#